data_AF-W5SV30-F1
#
_entry.id   AF-W5SV30-F1
#
_cell.length_a   1.000
_cell.length_b   1.000
_cell.length_c   1.000
_cell.angle_alpha   90.00
_cell.angle_beta   90.00
_cell.angle_gamma   90.00
#
_symmetry.space_group_name_H-M   'P 1'
#
loop_
_entity.id
_entity.type
_entity.pdbx_description
1 polymer ?
#
loop_
_entity_poly.entity_id
_entity_poly.type
_entity_poly.pdbx_seq_one_letter_code
_entity_poly.pdbx_strand_id
1 'polypeptide(L)'
;MLLSNNELKNKVGWKGHNYRLKDIIKFFNAVQKSHIKLNQEEKTLKNLIIINKLAYIENNIMKIKDKSSNVAFATYSEDEIISKITQMTIFMHEILHMHFFINENFNKAITNFWNKNILSKDKKSWLKFLDNKGYDIKFKYLVINEFYTYTTQIPKEDIASYLTNTKYFSELGLKRYEKWAIKLEELLWKTTGLIAGELLILFKDKIIKSQNNIY
;
A
#
# COMPACT_ATOMS: atom_id res chain seq x y z
N MET A 1 -13.09 -18.55 9.40
CA MET A 1 -14.48 -18.09 9.56
C MET A 1 -14.56 -16.67 9.03
N LEU A 2 -15.50 -16.35 8.12
CA LEU A 2 -15.74 -14.96 7.71
C LEU A 2 -16.48 -14.27 8.85
N LEU A 3 -16.04 -13.05 9.19
CA LEU A 3 -16.68 -12.24 10.21
C LEU A 3 -17.94 -11.58 9.61
N SER A 4 -19.02 -11.60 10.37
CA SER A 4 -20.24 -10.85 10.03
C SER A 4 -20.03 -9.34 10.19
N ASN A 5 -20.90 -8.53 9.56
CA ASN A 5 -20.85 -7.07 9.71
C ASN A 5 -21.02 -6.63 11.17
N ASN A 6 -21.77 -7.38 11.99
CA ASN A 6 -21.87 -7.12 13.43
C ASN A 6 -20.54 -7.37 14.15
N GLU A 7 -19.81 -8.42 13.77
CA GLU A 7 -18.47 -8.70 14.32
C GLU A 7 -17.41 -7.70 13.82
N LEU A 8 -17.65 -7.03 12.69
CA LEU A 8 -16.78 -6.00 12.12
C LEU A 8 -17.09 -4.58 12.62
N LYS A 9 -18.32 -4.31 13.10
CA LYS A 9 -18.84 -2.97 13.40
C LYS A 9 -17.97 -2.12 14.33
N ASN A 10 -17.30 -2.75 15.29
CA ASN A 10 -16.42 -2.09 16.26
C ASN A 10 -14.95 -2.44 16.06
N LYS A 11 -14.62 -3.15 14.97
CA LYS A 11 -13.23 -3.38 14.58
C LYS A 11 -12.77 -2.16 13.80
N VAL A 12 -11.63 -1.60 14.19
CA VAL A 12 -11.00 -0.52 13.45
C VAL A 12 -10.63 -1.08 12.08
N GLY A 13 -11.35 -0.63 11.05
CA GLY A 13 -10.99 -0.90 9.66
C GLY A 13 -9.62 -0.30 9.36
N TRP A 14 -8.89 -0.92 8.44
CA TRP A 14 -7.66 -0.35 7.94
C TRP A 14 -8.01 0.90 7.12
N LYS A 15 -7.44 2.05 7.47
CA LYS A 15 -7.74 3.34 6.79
C LYS A 15 -7.34 3.34 5.31
N GLY A 16 -6.41 2.47 4.94
CA GLY A 16 -6.09 2.10 3.58
C GLY A 16 -5.77 0.61 3.50
N HIS A 17 -6.02 0.01 2.34
CA HIS A 17 -5.54 -1.34 2.02
C HIS A 17 -5.47 -1.59 0.51
N ASN A 18 -4.60 -2.52 0.12
CA ASN A 18 -4.42 -2.93 -1.27
C ASN A 18 -4.68 -4.42 -1.50
N TYR A 19 -5.36 -4.75 -2.60
CA TYR A 19 -5.64 -6.14 -2.97
C TYR A 19 -5.35 -6.40 -4.44
N ARG A 20 -4.58 -7.45 -4.75
CA ARG A 20 -4.41 -7.90 -6.14
C ARG A 20 -5.69 -8.59 -6.59
N LEU A 21 -6.15 -8.32 -7.81
CA LEU A 21 -7.35 -8.96 -8.37
C LEU A 21 -7.25 -10.49 -8.27
N LYS A 22 -6.08 -11.07 -8.54
CA LYS A 22 -5.85 -12.51 -8.43
C LYS A 22 -6.12 -13.08 -7.04
N ASP A 23 -5.83 -12.33 -5.99
CA ASP A 23 -6.04 -12.78 -4.62
C ASP A 23 -7.52 -12.64 -4.23
N ILE A 24 -8.21 -11.61 -4.72
CA ILE A 24 -9.68 -11.47 -4.61
C ILE A 24 -10.40 -12.63 -5.34
N ILE A 25 -9.97 -13.00 -6.55
CA ILE A 25 -10.56 -14.12 -7.29
C ILE A 25 -10.35 -15.45 -6.53
N LYS A 26 -9.15 -15.68 -5.97
CA LYS A 26 -8.89 -16.85 -5.11
C LYS A 26 -9.84 -16.89 -3.92
N PHE A 27 -10.06 -15.74 -3.27
CA PHE A 27 -11.03 -15.62 -2.18
C PHE A 27 -12.44 -16.04 -2.62
N PHE A 28 -12.97 -15.48 -3.70
CA PHE A 28 -14.33 -15.82 -4.14
C PHE A 28 -14.47 -17.29 -4.55
N ASN A 29 -13.45 -17.86 -5.19
CA ASN A 29 -13.43 -19.29 -5.52
C ASN A 29 -13.37 -20.18 -4.27
N ALA A 30 -12.61 -19.77 -3.24
CA ALA A 30 -12.54 -20.50 -1.97
C ALA A 30 -13.87 -20.44 -1.21
N VAL A 31 -14.53 -19.27 -1.19
CA VAL A 31 -15.86 -19.09 -0.62
C VAL A 31 -16.88 -19.98 -1.31
N GLN A 32 -16.86 -20.01 -2.64
CA GLN A 32 -17.76 -20.84 -3.44
C GLN A 32 -17.54 -22.34 -3.19
N LYS A 33 -16.29 -22.80 -3.18
CA LYS A 33 -15.94 -24.19 -2.86
C LYS A 33 -16.36 -24.60 -1.44
N SER A 34 -16.34 -23.66 -0.51
CA SER A 34 -16.66 -23.90 0.90
C SER A 34 -18.14 -23.67 1.23
N HIS A 35 -18.98 -23.35 0.22
CA HIS A 35 -20.40 -23.02 0.40
C HIS A 35 -20.67 -21.91 1.44
N ILE A 36 -19.72 -21.00 1.62
CA ILE A 36 -19.88 -19.87 2.54
C ILE A 36 -20.73 -18.79 1.86
N LYS A 37 -21.66 -18.20 2.61
CA LYS A 37 -22.48 -17.08 2.10
C LYS A 37 -21.68 -15.79 2.15
N LEU A 38 -21.62 -15.09 1.01
CA LEU A 38 -21.08 -13.73 0.95
C LEU A 38 -22.01 -12.74 1.66
N ASN A 39 -21.43 -11.74 2.33
CA ASN A 39 -22.17 -10.57 2.82
C ASN A 39 -22.53 -9.62 1.65
N GLN A 40 -23.18 -8.49 1.96
CA GLN A 40 -23.69 -7.60 0.92
C GLN A 40 -22.56 -6.84 0.21
N GLU A 41 -21.55 -6.40 0.97
CA GLU A 41 -20.39 -5.66 0.49
C GLU A 41 -19.51 -6.52 -0.44
N GLU A 42 -19.29 -7.78 -0.06
CA GLU A 42 -18.57 -8.77 -0.86
C GLU A 42 -19.32 -9.11 -2.16
N LYS A 43 -20.65 -9.19 -2.13
CA LYS A 43 -21.47 -9.33 -3.35
C LYS A 43 -21.32 -8.10 -4.24
N THR A 44 -21.35 -6.90 -3.67
CA THR A 44 -21.13 -5.66 -4.41
C THR A 44 -19.76 -5.65 -5.09
N LEU A 45 -18.69 -5.97 -4.35
CA LEU A 45 -17.34 -6.07 -4.92
C LEU A 45 -17.27 -7.11 -6.04
N LYS A 46 -17.83 -8.31 -5.84
CA LYS A 46 -17.91 -9.35 -6.87
C LYS A 46 -18.60 -8.82 -8.13
N ASN A 47 -19.74 -8.16 -7.99
CA ASN A 47 -20.50 -7.61 -9.10
C ASN A 47 -19.73 -6.50 -9.84
N LEU A 48 -19.07 -5.60 -9.11
CA LEU A 48 -18.24 -4.55 -9.71
C LEU A 48 -17.11 -5.15 -10.57
N ILE A 49 -16.45 -6.21 -10.10
CA ILE A 49 -15.39 -6.90 -10.85
C ILE A 49 -15.93 -7.48 -12.18
N ILE A 50 -17.12 -8.09 -12.15
CA ILE A 50 -17.75 -8.68 -13.34
C ILE A 50 -18.24 -7.60 -14.32
N ILE A 51 -18.93 -6.57 -13.82
CA ILE A 51 -19.48 -5.47 -14.63
C ILE A 51 -18.35 -4.71 -15.33
N ASN A 52 -17.24 -4.47 -14.64
CA ASN A 52 -16.05 -3.83 -15.21
C ASN A 52 -15.21 -4.78 -16.07
N LYS A 53 -15.69 -5.98 -16.37
CA LYS A 53 -15.07 -6.95 -17.27
C LYS A 53 -13.65 -7.36 -16.82
N LEU A 54 -13.33 -7.27 -15.53
CA LEU A 54 -12.02 -7.65 -14.98
C LEU A 54 -11.89 -9.18 -14.81
N ALA A 55 -13.02 -9.84 -14.60
CA ALA A 55 -13.14 -11.29 -14.51
C ALA A 55 -14.45 -11.75 -15.15
N TYR A 56 -14.61 -13.07 -15.29
CA TYR A 56 -15.85 -13.72 -15.74
C TYR A 56 -16.08 -14.99 -14.92
N ILE A 57 -17.29 -15.53 -14.98
CA ILE A 57 -17.65 -16.79 -14.33
C ILE A 57 -17.85 -17.83 -15.42
N GLU A 58 -17.19 -18.97 -15.28
CA GLU A 58 -17.33 -20.13 -16.15
C GLU A 58 -17.36 -21.39 -15.29
N ASN A 59 -18.33 -22.27 -15.50
CA ASN A 59 -18.49 -23.51 -14.73
C ASN A 59 -18.45 -23.29 -13.21
N ASN A 60 -19.13 -22.24 -12.73
CA ASN A 60 -19.14 -21.88 -11.31
C ASN A 60 -17.74 -21.57 -10.74
N ILE A 61 -16.79 -21.14 -11.56
CA ILE A 61 -15.46 -20.70 -11.15
C ILE A 61 -15.23 -19.30 -11.72
N MET A 62 -14.77 -18.39 -10.87
CA MET A 62 -14.39 -17.05 -11.28
C MET A 62 -12.97 -17.07 -11.85
N LYS A 63 -12.81 -16.53 -13.07
CA LYS A 63 -11.54 -16.48 -13.81
C LYS A 63 -11.21 -15.05 -14.19
N ILE A 64 -9.95 -14.67 -14.05
CA ILE A 64 -9.46 -13.34 -14.45
C ILE A 64 -9.44 -13.28 -15.98
N LYS A 65 -9.77 -12.13 -16.57
CA LYS A 65 -9.47 -11.91 -17.99
C LYS A 65 -7.99 -11.64 -18.17
N ASP A 66 -7.35 -12.20 -19.19
CA ASP A 66 -5.88 -12.13 -19.36
C ASP A 66 -5.32 -10.71 -19.25
N LYS A 67 -6.01 -9.73 -19.86
CA LYS A 67 -5.64 -8.30 -19.81
C LYS A 67 -5.74 -7.66 -18.42
N SER A 68 -6.39 -8.32 -17.47
CA SER A 68 -6.61 -7.86 -16.08
C SER A 68 -5.79 -8.64 -15.05
N SER A 69 -4.94 -9.57 -15.48
CA SER A 69 -4.08 -10.39 -14.60
C SER A 69 -3.24 -9.56 -13.63
N ASN A 70 -2.82 -8.37 -14.05
CA ASN A 70 -2.02 -7.43 -13.27
C ASN A 70 -2.84 -6.26 -12.71
N VAL A 71 -4.13 -6.43 -12.42
CA VAL A 71 -4.94 -5.39 -11.76
C VAL A 71 -4.81 -5.51 -10.23
N ALA A 72 -4.71 -4.37 -9.56
CA ALA A 72 -4.80 -4.25 -8.11
C ALA A 72 -5.83 -3.16 -7.74
N PHE A 73 -6.39 -3.25 -6.54
CA PHE A 73 -7.31 -2.27 -5.97
C PHE A 73 -6.60 -1.62 -4.78
N ALA A 74 -6.43 -0.31 -4.82
CA ALA A 74 -6.18 0.50 -3.63
C ALA A 74 -7.53 0.94 -3.06
N THR A 75 -7.69 0.78 -1.75
CA THR A 75 -8.86 1.25 -1.02
C THR A 75 -8.39 2.22 0.04
N TYR A 76 -9.15 3.29 0.22
CA TYR A 76 -8.88 4.34 1.17
C TYR A 76 -10.21 4.87 1.70
N SER A 77 -10.29 5.14 2.99
CA SER A 77 -11.45 5.78 3.62
C SER A 77 -11.07 7.18 4.06
N GLU A 78 -11.81 8.17 3.58
CA GLU A 78 -11.76 9.52 4.12
C GLU A 78 -12.25 9.54 5.57
N ASP A 79 -11.64 10.42 6.36
CA ASP A 79 -11.94 10.62 7.78
C ASP A 79 -11.74 12.11 8.08
N GLU A 80 -12.85 12.82 8.32
CA GLU A 80 -12.87 14.28 8.49
C GLU A 80 -12.02 14.75 9.69
N ILE A 81 -11.73 13.87 10.65
CA ILE A 81 -10.93 14.17 11.84
C ILE A 81 -9.42 14.13 11.52
N ILE A 82 -9.03 13.42 10.45
CA ILE A 82 -7.63 13.32 10.03
C ILE A 82 -7.25 14.52 9.15
N SER A 83 -6.07 15.09 9.37
CA SER A 83 -5.54 16.14 8.50
C SER A 83 -5.43 15.68 7.04
N LYS A 84 -5.76 16.57 6.09
CA LYS A 84 -5.69 16.29 4.64
C LYS A 84 -4.31 15.78 4.18
N ILE A 85 -3.22 16.23 4.82
CA ILE A 85 -1.86 15.74 4.53
C ILE A 85 -1.74 14.25 4.90
N THR A 86 -2.22 13.86 6.08
CA THR A 86 -2.17 12.46 6.52
C THR A 86 -3.06 11.58 5.65
N GLN A 87 -4.26 12.06 5.32
CA GLN A 87 -5.17 11.42 4.37
C GLN A 87 -4.49 11.16 3.02
N MET A 88 -3.83 12.18 2.46
CA MET A 88 -3.10 12.05 1.20
C MET A 88 -1.88 11.12 1.33
N THR A 89 -1.20 11.12 2.48
CA THR A 89 -0.07 10.20 2.71
C THR A 89 -0.55 8.75 2.69
N ILE A 90 -1.69 8.44 3.29
CA ILE A 90 -2.31 7.11 3.22
C ILE A 90 -2.73 6.79 1.78
N PHE A 91 -3.37 7.72 1.08
CA PHE A 91 -3.74 7.49 -0.31
C PHE A 91 -2.52 7.16 -1.19
N MET A 92 -1.44 7.94 -1.05
CA MET A 92 -0.18 7.69 -1.77
C MET A 92 0.47 6.36 -1.37
N HIS A 93 0.39 5.98 -0.09
CA HIS A 93 0.84 4.68 0.40
C HIS A 93 0.17 3.54 -0.38
N GLU A 94 -1.15 3.58 -0.52
CA GLU A 94 -1.91 2.54 -1.24
C GLU A 94 -1.62 2.53 -2.75
N ILE A 95 -1.43 3.69 -3.38
CA ILE A 95 -1.06 3.79 -4.81
C ILE A 95 0.33 3.20 -5.07
N LEU A 96 1.30 3.44 -4.19
CA LEU A 96 2.64 2.87 -4.29
C LEU A 96 2.59 1.34 -4.26
N HIS A 97 1.78 0.76 -3.37
CA HIS A 97 1.57 -0.68 -3.35
C HIS A 97 0.98 -1.23 -4.65
N MET A 98 0.04 -0.51 -5.28
CA MET A 98 -0.47 -0.90 -6.60
C MET A 98 0.67 -1.01 -7.61
N HIS A 99 1.55 0.00 -7.71
CA HIS A 99 2.68 -0.05 -8.64
C HIS A 99 3.62 -1.23 -8.38
N PHE A 100 3.89 -1.53 -7.10
CA PHE A 100 4.70 -2.68 -6.72
C PHE A 100 4.06 -4.02 -7.14
N PHE A 101 2.74 -4.12 -7.15
CA PHE A 101 2.02 -5.34 -7.53
C PHE A 101 1.87 -5.55 -9.03
N ILE A 102 1.59 -4.48 -9.78
CA ILE A 102 1.19 -4.60 -11.19
C ILE A 102 2.39 -4.66 -12.14
N ASN A 103 3.58 -4.22 -11.71
CA ASN A 103 4.79 -4.21 -12.53
C ASN A 103 5.87 -5.13 -11.96
N GLU A 104 6.04 -6.31 -12.57
CA GLU A 104 7.01 -7.30 -12.10
C GLU A 104 8.46 -6.85 -12.21
N ASN A 105 8.81 -6.05 -13.21
CA ASN A 105 10.17 -5.56 -13.38
C ASN A 105 10.51 -4.54 -12.28
N PHE A 106 9.55 -3.66 -11.96
CA PHE A 106 9.65 -2.75 -10.84
C PHE A 106 9.77 -3.51 -9.52
N ASN A 107 8.90 -4.49 -9.29
CA ASN A 107 8.93 -5.36 -8.11
C ASN A 107 10.31 -6.01 -7.91
N LYS A 108 10.89 -6.57 -8.99
CA LYS A 108 12.24 -7.16 -9.00
C LYS A 108 13.31 -6.12 -8.69
N ALA A 109 13.21 -4.90 -9.25
CA ALA A 109 14.15 -3.82 -8.97
C ALA A 109 14.14 -3.42 -7.49
N ILE A 110 12.97 -3.24 -6.90
CA ILE A 110 12.80 -2.93 -5.48
C ILE A 110 13.31 -4.08 -4.59
N THR A 111 12.98 -5.32 -4.95
CA THR A 111 13.48 -6.52 -4.25
C THR A 111 15.00 -6.61 -4.31
N ASN A 112 15.61 -6.31 -5.45
CA ASN A 112 17.05 -6.28 -5.62
C ASN A 112 17.69 -5.17 -4.79
N PHE A 113 17.10 -3.98 -4.77
CA PHE A 113 17.53 -2.87 -3.93
C PHE A 113 17.52 -3.27 -2.46
N TRP A 114 16.42 -3.82 -1.96
CA TRP A 114 16.32 -4.33 -0.58
C TRP A 114 17.42 -5.34 -0.26
N ASN A 115 17.63 -6.33 -1.14
CA ASN A 115 18.60 -7.38 -0.88
C ASN A 115 20.05 -6.86 -0.88
N LYS A 116 20.41 -5.98 -1.82
CA LYS A 116 21.79 -5.53 -2.06
C LYS A 116 22.19 -4.28 -1.28
N ASN A 117 21.28 -3.34 -1.03
CA ASN A 117 21.60 -2.00 -0.54
C ASN A 117 21.21 -1.78 0.93
N ILE A 118 20.33 -2.62 1.49
CA ILE A 118 19.89 -2.48 2.89
C ILE A 118 20.71 -3.41 3.77
N LEU A 119 21.42 -2.80 4.74
CA LEU A 119 22.28 -3.49 5.68
C LEU A 119 21.47 -4.39 6.61
N SER A 120 22.07 -5.48 7.09
CA SER A 120 21.41 -6.43 8.00
C SER A 120 20.86 -5.76 9.27
N LYS A 121 21.56 -4.75 9.81
CA LYS A 121 21.08 -3.98 10.97
C LYS A 121 19.82 -3.18 10.65
N ASP A 122 19.78 -2.57 9.47
CA ASP A 122 18.67 -1.73 9.03
C ASP A 122 17.46 -2.60 8.64
N LYS A 123 17.69 -3.79 8.05
CA LYS A 123 16.64 -4.81 7.85
C LYS A 123 15.99 -5.21 9.17
N LYS A 124 16.78 -5.39 10.25
CA LYS A 124 16.24 -5.68 11.59
C LYS A 124 15.40 -4.51 12.13
N SER A 125 15.82 -3.26 11.92
CA SER A 125 15.04 -2.08 12.28
C SER A 125 13.69 -2.05 11.56
N TRP A 126 13.67 -2.31 10.25
CA TRP A 126 12.45 -2.43 9.47
C TRP A 126 11.52 -3.53 9.97
N LEU A 127 12.04 -4.72 10.26
CA LEU A 127 11.22 -5.81 10.81
C LEU A 127 10.58 -5.40 12.13
N LYS A 128 11.33 -4.78 13.06
CA LYS A 128 10.76 -4.30 14.34
C LYS A 128 9.71 -3.19 14.15
N PHE A 129 9.96 -2.26 13.22
CA PHE A 129 9.03 -1.19 12.89
C PHE A 129 7.70 -1.73 12.35
N LEU A 130 7.77 -2.69 11.42
CA LEU A 130 6.59 -3.29 10.80
C LEU A 130 5.84 -4.23 11.76
N ASP A 131 6.55 -5.01 12.57
CA ASP A 131 5.96 -5.87 13.59
C ASP A 131 5.12 -5.05 14.59
N ASN A 132 5.66 -3.92 15.05
CA ASN A 132 4.94 -2.99 15.92
C ASN A 132 3.70 -2.36 15.28
N LYS A 133 3.62 -2.34 13.94
CA LYS A 133 2.44 -1.90 13.19
C LYS A 133 1.45 -3.04 12.90
N GLY A 134 1.78 -4.28 13.32
CA GLY A 134 0.92 -5.45 13.16
C GLY A 134 1.06 -6.17 11.81
N TYR A 135 2.12 -5.90 11.04
CA TYR A 135 2.36 -6.60 9.78
C TYR A 135 2.95 -8.00 10.01
N ASP A 136 2.67 -8.94 9.10
CA ASP A 136 3.31 -10.26 9.10
C ASP A 136 4.74 -10.17 8.55
N ILE A 137 5.70 -10.00 9.46
CA ILE A 137 7.11 -9.88 9.13
C ILE A 137 7.76 -11.17 8.63
N LYS A 138 7.09 -12.32 8.73
CA LYS A 138 7.58 -13.59 8.12
C LYS A 138 7.37 -13.59 6.62
N PHE A 139 6.41 -12.80 6.12
CA PHE A 139 6.13 -12.70 4.71
C PHE A 139 7.06 -11.67 4.04
N LYS A 140 8.23 -12.13 3.57
CA LYS A 140 9.27 -11.27 2.98
C LYS A 140 8.77 -10.35 1.86
N TYR A 141 7.82 -10.82 1.05
CA TYR A 141 7.23 -10.01 -0.03
C TYR A 141 6.49 -8.78 0.52
N LEU A 142 5.72 -8.93 1.62
CA LEU A 142 5.07 -7.83 2.31
C LEU A 142 6.11 -6.87 2.91
N VAL A 143 7.12 -7.38 3.61
CA VAL A 143 8.16 -6.53 4.22
C VAL A 143 8.85 -5.63 3.18
N ILE A 144 9.17 -6.16 2.00
CA ILE A 144 9.81 -5.39 0.93
C ILE A 144 8.84 -4.36 0.34
N ASN A 145 7.58 -4.73 0.17
CA ASN A 145 6.54 -3.82 -0.30
C ASN A 145 6.36 -2.63 0.65
N GLU A 146 6.21 -2.91 1.95
CA GLU A 146 6.10 -1.90 3.00
C GLU A 146 7.34 -1.03 3.11
N PHE A 147 8.54 -1.63 3.09
CA PHE A 147 9.79 -0.89 3.08
C PHE A 147 9.80 0.18 1.99
N TYR A 148 9.48 -0.21 0.76
CA TYR A 148 9.48 0.69 -0.39
C TYR A 148 8.44 1.80 -0.21
N THR A 149 7.21 1.43 0.15
CA THR A 149 6.13 2.39 0.33
C THR A 149 6.42 3.39 1.43
N TYR A 150 6.77 2.96 2.65
CA TYR A 150 7.12 3.88 3.74
C TYR A 150 8.30 4.79 3.40
N THR A 151 9.24 4.32 2.57
CA THR A 151 10.42 5.10 2.18
C THR A 151 10.10 6.15 1.10
N THR A 152 9.02 5.99 0.32
CA THR A 152 8.72 6.84 -0.84
C THR A 152 7.37 7.56 -0.77
N GLN A 153 6.55 7.25 0.23
CA GLN A 153 5.24 7.88 0.43
C GLN A 153 5.32 9.35 0.83
N ILE A 154 6.45 9.82 1.35
CA ILE A 154 6.71 11.19 1.79
C ILE A 154 7.92 11.79 1.05
N PRO A 155 8.08 13.13 1.02
CA PRO A 155 9.26 13.75 0.41
C PRO A 155 10.57 13.12 0.91
N LYS A 156 11.53 12.96 0.00
CA LYS A 156 12.82 12.31 0.28
C LYS A 156 13.65 13.07 1.33
N GLU A 157 13.41 14.36 1.50
CA GLU A 157 14.03 15.21 2.53
C GLU A 157 13.45 14.91 3.92
N ASP A 158 12.20 14.44 3.99
CA ASP A 158 11.48 14.20 5.24
C ASP A 158 11.73 12.77 5.78
N ILE A 159 12.19 11.83 4.94
CA ILE A 159 12.27 10.40 5.28
C ILE A 159 13.22 10.10 6.46
N ALA A 160 14.34 10.82 6.53
CA ALA A 160 15.37 10.55 7.51
C ALA A 160 14.84 10.86 8.90
N SER A 161 14.26 12.06 9.05
CA SER A 161 13.56 12.52 10.25
C SER A 161 12.39 11.61 10.59
N TYR A 162 11.57 11.23 9.61
CA TYR A 162 10.44 10.32 9.83
C TYR A 162 10.88 9.00 10.47
N LEU A 163 11.93 8.36 9.94
CA LEU A 163 12.41 7.09 10.46
C LEU A 163 13.08 7.24 11.83
N THR A 164 13.90 8.27 12.04
CA THR A 164 14.62 8.48 13.31
C THR A 164 13.72 8.95 14.45
N ASN A 165 12.57 9.57 14.14
CA ASN A 165 11.53 9.86 15.13
C ASN A 165 10.83 8.58 15.65
N THR A 166 11.10 7.43 15.05
CA THR A 166 10.72 6.14 15.61
C THR A 166 11.83 5.59 16.50
N LYS A 167 11.48 4.77 17.49
CA LYS A 167 12.47 4.09 18.35
C LYS A 167 13.32 3.01 17.65
N TYR A 168 13.11 2.75 16.35
CA TYR A 168 13.69 1.61 15.65
C TYR A 168 14.91 1.96 14.79
N PHE A 169 15.02 3.21 14.36
CA PHE A 169 16.08 3.66 13.46
C PHE A 169 16.98 4.66 14.18
N SER A 170 18.29 4.49 14.02
CA SER A 170 19.29 5.37 14.64
C SER A 170 19.56 6.61 13.77
N GLU A 171 19.82 7.75 14.41
CA GLU A 171 20.29 8.99 13.78
C GLU A 171 21.63 8.83 13.04
N LEU A 172 22.46 7.85 13.44
CA LEU A 172 23.67 7.46 12.68
C LEU A 172 23.34 6.91 11.27
N GLY A 173 22.06 6.75 10.95
CA GLY A 173 21.56 6.32 9.65
C GLY A 173 21.03 7.42 8.74
N LEU A 174 20.92 8.68 9.18
CA LEU A 174 20.26 9.77 8.43
C LEU A 174 20.65 9.80 6.95
N LYS A 175 21.95 9.98 6.65
CA LYS A 175 22.48 10.02 5.28
C LYS A 175 22.21 8.75 4.46
N ARG A 176 22.06 7.58 5.10
CA ARG A 176 21.72 6.33 4.40
C ARG A 176 20.23 6.30 4.04
N TYR A 177 19.36 6.75 4.94
CA TYR A 177 17.91 6.75 4.74
C TYR A 177 17.52 7.70 3.60
N GLU A 178 18.11 8.89 3.55
CA GLU A 178 17.95 9.85 2.43
C GLU A 178 18.37 9.22 1.10
N LYS A 179 19.55 8.58 1.08
CA LYS A 179 20.04 7.88 -0.11
C LYS A 179 19.11 6.76 -0.57
N TRP A 180 18.41 6.08 0.34
CA TRP A 180 17.41 5.09 -0.05
C TRP A 180 16.22 5.74 -0.73
N ALA A 181 15.66 6.80 -0.15
CA ALA A 181 14.52 7.50 -0.74
C ALA A 181 14.87 8.03 -2.14
N ILE A 182 16.00 8.71 -2.30
CA ILE A 182 16.48 9.19 -3.62
C ILE A 182 16.53 8.04 -4.63
N LYS A 183 17.14 6.90 -4.27
CA LYS A 183 17.31 5.80 -5.21
C LYS A 183 16.01 5.08 -5.54
N LEU A 184 15.11 4.92 -4.57
CA LEU A 184 13.80 4.31 -4.79
C LEU A 184 12.89 5.22 -5.60
N GLU A 185 12.95 6.53 -5.37
CA GLU A 185 12.25 7.53 -6.16
C GLU A 185 12.75 7.56 -7.61
N GLU A 186 14.07 7.51 -7.84
CA GLU A 186 14.64 7.37 -9.19
C GLU A 186 14.12 6.11 -9.90
N LEU A 187 14.01 4.98 -9.19
CA LEU A 187 13.46 3.74 -9.74
C LEU A 187 11.98 3.87 -10.08
N LEU A 188 11.21 4.51 -9.19
CA LEU A 188 9.78 4.76 -9.39
C LEU A 188 9.55 5.66 -10.60
N TRP A 189 10.22 6.81 -10.64
CA TRP A 189 10.15 7.76 -11.74
C TRP A 189 10.46 7.10 -13.09
N LYS A 190 11.57 6.36 -13.18
CA LYS A 190 11.97 5.66 -14.43
C LYS A 190 10.93 4.65 -14.91
N THR A 191 10.13 4.10 -14.00
CA THR A 191 9.21 3.01 -14.32
C THR A 191 7.78 3.48 -14.53
N THR A 192 7.35 4.54 -13.82
CA THR A 192 5.95 4.97 -13.78
C THR A 192 5.76 6.45 -14.10
N GLY A 193 6.82 7.26 -14.11
CA GLY A 193 6.72 8.72 -14.17
C GLY A 193 6.11 9.34 -12.91
N LEU A 194 6.12 8.61 -11.77
CA LEU A 194 5.55 9.07 -10.51
C LEU A 194 6.64 9.52 -9.53
N ILE A 195 6.35 10.59 -8.78
CA ILE A 195 7.17 11.06 -7.66
C ILE A 195 6.26 11.26 -6.44
N ALA A 196 5.94 10.17 -5.75
CA ALA A 196 4.86 10.15 -4.76
C ALA A 196 5.05 11.16 -3.62
N GLY A 197 6.24 11.17 -3.02
CA GLY A 197 6.60 12.10 -1.95
C GLY A 197 6.49 13.56 -2.37
N GLU A 198 6.95 13.91 -3.57
CA GLU A 198 6.90 15.28 -4.09
C GLU A 198 5.47 15.72 -4.43
N LEU A 199 4.59 14.80 -4.84
CA LEU A 199 3.18 15.11 -5.05
C LEU A 199 2.49 15.56 -3.76
N LEU A 200 2.94 15.11 -2.57
CA LEU A 200 2.43 15.64 -1.30
C LEU A 200 2.73 17.12 -1.09
N ILE A 201 3.81 17.65 -1.67
CA ILE A 201 4.17 19.07 -1.56
C ILE A 201 3.10 19.94 -2.22
N LEU A 202 2.52 19.50 -3.34
CA LEU A 202 1.40 20.18 -4.01
C LEU A 202 0.17 20.32 -3.09
N PHE A 203 0.05 19.46 -2.09
CA PHE A 203 -1.01 19.53 -1.08
C PHE A 203 -0.59 20.30 0.17
N LYS A 204 0.71 20.41 0.50
CA LYS A 204 1.22 21.29 1.57
C LYS A 204 0.83 22.75 1.28
N ASP A 205 1.07 23.24 0.06
CA ASP A 205 0.84 24.65 -0.30
C ASP A 205 -0.65 25.05 -0.41
N LYS A 206 -1.52 24.12 -0.82
CA LYS A 206 -2.97 24.36 -0.90
C LYS A 206 -3.64 24.35 0.48
N ILE A 207 -3.12 23.59 1.44
CA ILE A 207 -3.66 23.53 2.80
C ILE A 207 -3.33 24.82 3.56
N ILE A 208 -2.13 25.37 3.41
CA ILE A 208 -1.73 26.67 4.01
C ILE A 208 -2.62 27.79 3.47
N LYS A 209 -2.89 27.84 2.16
CA LYS A 209 -3.80 28.85 1.57
C LYS A 209 -5.25 28.70 2.03
N SER A 210 -5.73 27.49 2.28
CA SER A 210 -7.10 27.27 2.79
C SER A 210 -7.29 27.62 4.27
N GLN A 211 -6.20 27.65 5.06
CA GLN A 211 -6.23 28.10 6.46
C GLN A 211 -6.12 29.63 6.59
N ASN A 212 -5.54 30.31 5.60
CA ASN A 212 -5.41 31.77 5.59
C ASN A 212 -6.62 32.53 5.00
N ASN A 213 -7.62 31.81 4.45
CA ASN A 213 -8.86 32.39 3.91
C ASN A 213 -10.07 32.20 4.85
N ILE A 214 -9.82 31.90 6.13
CA ILE A 214 -10.82 31.93 7.19
C ILE A 214 -10.47 33.09 8.11
N TYR A 215 -10.76 34.30 7.64
CA TYR A 215 -10.91 35.52 8.44
C TYR A 215 -12.06 36.33 7.85
#